data_AF-A0A8S8Z2C5-F1
#
_entry.id   AF-A0A8S8Z2C5-F1
#
_cell.length_a   1.000
_cell.length_b   1.000
_cell.length_c   1.000
_cell.angle_alpha   90.00
_cell.angle_beta   90.00
_cell.angle_gamma   90.00
#
_symmetry.space_group_name_H-M   'P 1'
#
loop_
_entity.id
_entity.type
_entity.pdbx_description
1 polymer ?
#
loop_
_entity_poly.entity_id
_entity_poly.type
_entity_poly.pdbx_seq_one_letter_code
_entity_poly.pdbx_strand_id
1 'polypeptide(L)'
;MAASVILAGCLGDAESDVFYGEDINPPVPADDFVLVDENGDYYSLYQLQGKVIVVAFLFTRCPDICPIVSANLDFVSEELGDKFGSEVAILSITVDPWADNSSVLSAYAEQRGLDWPHLTTSDPSDLSELEEVWRNFGVGLEVYNSDEDSDGVVDGFDTCPGTPEGESVDDNGCGLETQQTEGDVKVMHHPLTYWVGHETGTIIIDKQMHQRVWWGDNDWNVELVLEDIYLLLEE
;
A
#
# COMPACT_ATOMS: atom_id res chain seq x y z
N MET A 1 -2.06 -63.84 -24.40
CA MET A 1 -2.39 -62.43 -24.69
C MET A 1 -1.91 -61.62 -23.51
N ALA A 2 -0.81 -60.88 -23.65
CA ALA A 2 -0.33 -59.97 -22.61
C ALA A 2 -1.00 -58.61 -22.87
N ALA A 3 -1.83 -58.16 -21.95
CA ALA A 3 -2.46 -56.85 -22.01
C ALA A 3 -1.52 -55.85 -21.35
N SER A 4 -0.82 -55.04 -22.15
CA SER A 4 -0.08 -53.87 -21.67
C SER A 4 -1.07 -52.75 -21.37
N VAL A 5 -1.15 -52.35 -20.11
CA VAL A 5 -1.88 -51.17 -19.68
C VAL A 5 -0.95 -49.97 -19.88
N ILE A 6 -1.28 -49.12 -20.85
CA ILE A 6 -0.62 -47.82 -21.02
C ILE A 6 -1.32 -46.86 -20.06
N LEU A 7 -0.70 -46.58 -18.92
CA LEU A 7 -1.05 -45.44 -18.08
C LEU A 7 -0.59 -44.19 -18.83
N ALA A 8 -1.53 -43.52 -19.51
CA ALA A 8 -1.33 -42.15 -19.94
C ALA A 8 -1.24 -41.28 -18.68
N GLY A 9 -0.02 -41.03 -18.22
CA GLY A 9 0.23 -39.96 -17.27
C GLY A 9 -0.11 -38.64 -17.96
N CYS A 10 -1.09 -37.91 -17.44
CA CYS A 10 -1.24 -36.49 -17.74
C CYS A 10 0.02 -35.78 -17.25
N LEU A 11 0.96 -35.53 -18.17
CA LEU A 11 1.84 -34.37 -18.05
C LEU A 11 0.91 -33.17 -18.26
N GLY A 12 0.32 -32.67 -17.19
CA GLY A 12 -0.08 -31.27 -17.20
C GLY A 12 1.20 -30.48 -17.41
N ASP A 13 1.22 -29.56 -18.38
CA ASP A 13 2.21 -28.50 -18.38
C ASP A 13 2.12 -27.88 -16.97
N ALA A 14 3.12 -28.15 -16.14
CA ALA A 14 3.36 -27.29 -15.01
C ALA A 14 3.73 -25.97 -15.68
N GLU A 15 2.82 -24.99 -15.67
CA GLU A 15 3.25 -23.61 -15.86
C GLU A 15 4.36 -23.42 -14.84
N SER A 16 5.60 -23.32 -15.33
CA SER A 16 6.71 -22.96 -14.48
C SER A 16 6.43 -21.53 -14.08
N ASP A 17 6.18 -21.29 -12.79
CA ASP A 17 6.24 -19.94 -12.24
C ASP A 17 7.55 -19.31 -12.75
N VAL A 18 7.40 -18.28 -13.58
CA VAL A 18 8.54 -17.58 -14.18
C VAL A 18 9.18 -16.69 -13.13
N PHE A 19 8.37 -16.20 -12.19
CA PHE A 19 8.75 -15.31 -11.11
C PHE A 19 8.89 -16.05 -9.77
N TYR A 20 9.67 -15.46 -8.87
CA TYR A 20 9.81 -15.94 -7.51
C TYR A 20 8.69 -15.42 -6.60
N GLY A 21 8.19 -14.22 -6.86
CA GLY A 21 6.93 -13.73 -6.32
C GLY A 21 5.73 -14.41 -6.98
N GLU A 22 4.53 -14.08 -6.52
CA GLU A 22 3.31 -14.63 -7.13
C GLU A 22 3.12 -14.03 -8.52
N ASP A 23 3.10 -14.88 -9.54
CA ASP A 23 2.84 -14.47 -10.93
C ASP A 23 1.38 -14.02 -11.09
N ILE A 24 1.19 -12.79 -11.54
CA ILE A 24 -0.12 -12.22 -11.87
C ILE A 24 -0.46 -12.67 -13.30
N ASN A 25 -1.09 -13.85 -13.39
CA ASN A 25 -1.47 -14.47 -14.66
C ASN A 25 -3.00 -14.70 -14.74
N PRO A 26 -3.73 -14.06 -15.67
CA PRO A 26 -3.21 -13.15 -16.71
C PRO A 26 -2.75 -11.80 -16.14
N PRO A 27 -1.79 -11.11 -16.80
CA PRO A 27 -1.36 -9.78 -16.41
C PRO A 27 -2.51 -8.78 -16.33
N VAL A 28 -2.50 -7.94 -15.30
CA VAL A 28 -3.54 -6.93 -15.05
C VAL A 28 -3.02 -5.56 -15.48
N PRO A 29 -3.75 -4.76 -16.29
CA PRO A 29 -3.34 -3.39 -16.59
C PRO A 29 -3.18 -2.53 -15.33
N ALA A 30 -2.05 -1.85 -15.22
CA ALA A 30 -1.87 -0.77 -14.27
C ALA A 30 -2.50 0.50 -14.86
N ASP A 31 -3.66 0.89 -14.31
CA ASP A 31 -4.36 2.09 -14.75
C ASP A 31 -3.55 3.34 -14.34
N ASP A 32 -3.56 4.36 -15.20
CA ASP A 32 -2.92 5.63 -14.85
C ASP A 32 -3.67 6.31 -13.70
N PHE A 33 -2.92 7.01 -12.87
CA PHE A 33 -3.44 7.83 -11.78
C PHE A 33 -2.64 9.12 -11.68
N VAL A 34 -3.23 10.12 -11.03
CA VAL A 34 -2.53 11.33 -10.61
C VAL A 34 -2.74 11.48 -9.11
N LEU A 35 -1.65 11.46 -8.36
CA LEU A 35 -1.60 11.67 -6.92
C LEU A 35 -0.69 12.86 -6.60
N VAL A 36 -0.45 13.12 -5.33
CA VAL A 36 0.48 14.17 -4.87
C VAL A 36 1.67 13.52 -4.16
N ASP A 37 2.88 13.95 -4.49
CA ASP A 37 4.10 13.44 -3.87
C ASP A 37 4.43 14.15 -2.52
N GLU A 38 5.55 13.77 -1.92
CA GLU A 38 6.03 14.34 -0.66
C GLU A 38 6.45 15.81 -0.75
N ASN A 39 6.69 16.32 -1.96
CA ASN A 39 7.01 17.72 -2.23
C ASN A 39 5.75 18.58 -2.43
N GLY A 40 4.58 17.94 -2.53
CA GLY A 40 3.31 18.59 -2.84
C GLY A 40 3.05 18.78 -4.33
N ASP A 41 3.86 18.13 -5.19
CA ASP A 41 3.71 18.18 -6.63
C ASP A 41 2.82 17.03 -7.14
N TYR A 42 2.07 17.29 -8.21
CA TYR A 42 1.26 16.24 -8.83
C TYR A 42 2.15 15.22 -9.54
N TYR A 43 1.91 13.95 -9.27
CA TYR A 43 2.68 12.82 -9.78
C TYR A 43 1.77 11.86 -10.54
N SER A 44 2.11 11.57 -11.80
CA SER A 44 1.35 10.63 -12.64
C SER A 44 2.12 9.32 -12.82
N LEU A 45 1.43 8.19 -12.76
CA LEU A 45 2.06 6.89 -13.04
C LEU A 45 2.57 6.82 -14.49
N TYR A 46 1.81 7.38 -15.44
CA TYR A 46 2.14 7.37 -16.87
C TYR A 46 3.53 7.94 -17.20
N GLN A 47 4.07 8.84 -16.37
CA GLN A 47 5.43 9.38 -16.58
C GLN A 47 6.53 8.32 -16.48
N LEU A 48 6.23 7.16 -15.87
CA LEU A 48 7.13 6.03 -15.71
C LEU A 48 7.01 4.99 -16.84
N GLN A 49 6.17 5.25 -17.86
CA GLN A 49 5.98 4.33 -18.97
C GLN A 49 7.31 3.92 -19.62
N GLY A 50 7.46 2.62 -19.89
CA GLY A 50 8.67 2.05 -20.48
C GLY A 50 9.76 1.67 -19.47
N LYS A 51 9.53 1.88 -18.17
CA LYS A 51 10.35 1.36 -17.07
C LYS A 51 9.69 0.13 -16.45
N VAL A 52 10.48 -0.67 -15.73
CA VAL A 52 9.92 -1.58 -14.71
C VAL A 52 9.60 -0.76 -13.48
N ILE A 53 8.42 -0.92 -12.89
CA ILE A 53 7.95 -0.07 -11.79
C ILE A 53 7.63 -0.94 -10.58
N VAL A 54 8.24 -0.65 -9.45
CA VAL A 54 7.98 -1.30 -8.17
C VAL A 54 7.08 -0.39 -7.35
N VAL A 55 5.86 -0.85 -7.05
CA VAL A 55 4.85 -0.10 -6.29
C VAL A 55 4.66 -0.75 -4.93
N ALA A 56 4.91 -0.01 -3.86
CA ALA A 56 4.67 -0.47 -2.50
C ALA A 56 3.59 0.36 -1.81
N PHE A 57 2.69 -0.31 -1.08
CA PHE A 57 1.64 0.34 -0.32
C PHE A 57 2.04 0.36 1.16
N LEU A 58 2.12 1.55 1.76
CA LEU A 58 2.65 1.73 3.12
C LEU A 58 1.90 2.81 3.87
N PHE A 59 2.19 2.97 5.16
CA PHE A 59 1.82 4.18 5.89
C PHE A 59 2.85 4.51 6.96
N THR A 60 2.99 5.80 7.29
CA THR A 60 4.13 6.26 8.10
C THR A 60 4.09 5.80 9.55
N ARG A 61 2.88 5.52 10.08
CA ARG A 61 2.64 5.08 11.45
C ARG A 61 2.68 3.56 11.65
N CYS A 62 2.91 2.82 10.57
CA CYS A 62 2.99 1.36 10.58
C CYS A 62 4.12 0.87 11.50
N PRO A 63 3.82 0.12 12.58
CA PRO A 63 4.81 -0.21 13.60
C PRO A 63 5.73 -1.38 13.23
N ASP A 64 5.30 -2.23 12.28
CA ASP A 64 5.92 -3.53 12.04
C ASP A 64 6.52 -3.63 10.62
N ILE A 65 5.71 -3.98 9.62
CA ILE A 65 6.25 -4.46 8.34
C ILE A 65 6.72 -3.34 7.40
N CYS A 66 6.07 -2.19 7.41
CA CYS A 66 6.37 -1.12 6.47
C CYS A 66 7.79 -0.56 6.61
N PRO A 67 8.34 -0.32 7.83
CA PRO A 67 9.76 0.03 7.99
C PRO A 67 10.73 -1.01 7.40
N ILE A 68 10.37 -2.30 7.42
CA ILE A 68 11.18 -3.38 6.86
C ILE A 68 11.11 -3.35 5.34
N VAL A 69 9.91 -3.25 4.77
CA VAL A 69 9.69 -3.12 3.31
C VAL A 69 10.43 -1.90 2.76
N SER A 70 10.37 -0.74 3.44
CA SER A 70 11.11 0.46 3.01
C SER A 70 12.62 0.26 3.06
N ALA A 71 13.18 -0.38 4.10
CA ALA A 71 14.61 -0.67 4.16
C ALA A 71 15.04 -1.68 3.07
N ASN A 72 14.18 -2.63 2.75
CA ASN A 72 14.45 -3.58 1.69
C ASN A 72 14.38 -2.91 0.30
N LEU A 73 13.41 -2.03 0.05
CA LEU A 73 13.34 -1.23 -1.18
C LEU A 73 14.54 -0.30 -1.34
N ASP A 74 15.03 0.27 -0.23
CA ASP A 74 16.25 1.08 -0.22
C ASP A 74 17.44 0.24 -0.70
N PHE A 75 17.63 -0.96 -0.14
CA PHE A 75 18.63 -1.90 -0.60
C PHE A 75 18.45 -2.30 -2.08
N VAL A 76 17.22 -2.57 -2.53
CA VAL A 76 16.93 -2.82 -3.95
C VAL A 76 17.39 -1.65 -4.82
N SER A 77 17.11 -0.42 -4.40
CA SER A 77 17.49 0.79 -5.13
C SER A 77 19.01 0.94 -5.23
N GLU A 78 19.75 0.62 -4.16
CA GLU A 78 21.21 0.62 -4.14
C GLU A 78 21.80 -0.42 -5.09
N GLU A 79 21.29 -1.65 -5.06
CA GLU A 79 21.77 -2.75 -5.91
C GLU A 79 21.45 -2.55 -7.40
N LEU A 80 20.34 -1.89 -7.71
CA LEU A 80 20.00 -1.49 -9.08
C LEU A 80 21.01 -0.48 -9.66
N GLY A 81 21.66 0.33 -8.81
CA GLY A 81 22.67 1.30 -9.21
C GLY A 81 22.17 2.24 -10.32
N ASP A 82 22.91 2.33 -11.43
CA ASP A 82 22.58 3.22 -12.55
C ASP A 82 21.21 2.90 -13.22
N LYS A 83 20.65 1.70 -12.98
CA LYS A 83 19.32 1.32 -13.49
C LYS A 83 18.18 1.97 -12.71
N PHE A 84 18.40 2.27 -11.43
CA PHE A 84 17.41 2.97 -10.62
C PHE A 84 17.22 4.40 -11.15
N GLY A 85 15.97 4.81 -11.30
CA GLY A 85 15.56 6.06 -11.95
C GLY A 85 15.65 6.06 -13.48
N SER A 86 16.49 5.23 -14.11
CA SER A 86 16.68 5.22 -15.57
C SER A 86 15.86 4.14 -16.28
N GLU A 87 15.89 2.90 -15.79
CA GLU A 87 15.19 1.72 -16.34
C GLU A 87 14.18 1.14 -15.35
N VAL A 88 14.42 1.34 -14.04
CA VAL A 88 13.55 0.91 -12.95
C VAL A 88 13.13 2.12 -12.13
N ALA A 89 11.88 2.17 -11.72
CA ALA A 89 11.38 3.17 -10.78
C ALA A 89 10.76 2.48 -9.56
N ILE A 90 10.92 3.08 -8.39
CA ILE A 90 10.19 2.71 -7.18
C ILE A 90 9.23 3.85 -6.90
N LEU A 91 8.04 3.54 -6.41
CA LEU A 91 7.15 4.51 -5.78
C LEU A 91 6.43 3.83 -4.63
N SER A 92 6.02 4.64 -3.65
CA SER A 92 5.16 4.14 -2.59
C SER A 92 3.90 4.99 -2.45
N ILE A 93 2.78 4.35 -2.11
CA ILE A 93 1.47 4.99 -2.03
C ILE A 93 0.93 4.75 -0.63
N THR A 94 0.44 5.81 0.01
CA THR A 94 -0.12 5.67 1.35
C THR A 94 -1.46 4.92 1.34
N VAL A 95 -1.68 4.11 2.37
CA VAL A 95 -2.99 3.53 2.72
C VAL A 95 -3.67 4.27 3.88
N ASP A 96 -3.02 5.32 4.41
CA ASP A 96 -3.48 6.11 5.56
C ASP A 96 -3.40 7.64 5.26
N PRO A 97 -4.11 8.12 4.23
CA PRO A 97 -4.00 9.51 3.76
C PRO A 97 -4.42 10.56 4.79
N TRP A 98 -5.22 10.19 5.81
CA TRP A 98 -5.63 11.09 6.88
C TRP A 98 -4.46 11.49 7.79
N ALA A 99 -3.45 10.63 7.92
CA ALA A 99 -2.22 10.93 8.65
C ALA A 99 -1.05 11.29 7.72
N ASP A 100 -1.02 10.69 6.53
CA ASP A 100 0.10 10.75 5.60
C ASP A 100 -0.11 11.83 4.52
N ASN A 101 -0.08 13.09 4.93
CA ASN A 101 0.03 14.20 3.96
C ASN A 101 1.48 14.34 3.44
N SER A 102 1.68 15.14 2.39
CA SER A 102 3.00 15.35 1.75
C SER A 102 4.11 15.71 2.75
N SER A 103 3.86 16.58 3.74
CA SER A 103 4.87 16.96 4.72
C SER A 103 5.25 15.80 5.66
N VAL A 104 4.30 14.95 6.02
CA VAL A 104 4.54 13.75 6.84
C VAL A 104 5.33 12.71 6.05
N LEU A 105 4.96 12.48 4.79
CA LEU A 105 5.69 11.60 3.88
C LEU A 105 7.11 12.09 3.60
N SER A 106 7.31 13.39 3.45
CA SER A 106 8.64 14.00 3.27
C SER A 106 9.54 13.75 4.47
N ALA A 107 9.02 13.96 5.69
CA ALA A 107 9.75 13.66 6.92
C ALA A 107 10.03 12.15 7.08
N TYR A 108 9.11 11.29 6.67
CA TYR A 108 9.29 9.84 6.67
C TYR A 108 10.44 9.41 5.75
N ALA A 109 10.47 9.95 4.53
CA ALA A 109 11.51 9.71 3.53
C ALA A 109 12.88 10.22 4.00
N GLU A 110 12.95 11.48 4.46
CA GLU A 110 14.20 12.09 4.94
C GLU A 110 14.79 11.33 6.13
N GLN A 111 13.94 10.93 7.09
CA GLN A 111 14.39 10.17 8.26
C GLN A 111 15.02 8.82 7.89
N ARG A 112 14.56 8.20 6.80
CA ARG A 112 14.98 6.88 6.35
C ARG A 112 15.99 6.91 5.20
N GLY A 113 16.23 8.07 4.60
CA GLY A 113 17.14 8.22 3.46
C GLY A 113 16.57 7.70 2.14
N LEU A 114 15.24 7.66 1.99
CA LEU A 114 14.58 7.11 0.81
C LEU A 114 14.52 8.17 -0.30
N ASP A 115 14.87 7.79 -1.52
CA ASP A 115 15.02 8.69 -2.69
C ASP A 115 14.03 8.35 -3.82
N TRP A 116 12.82 7.95 -3.47
CA TRP A 116 11.73 7.72 -4.42
C TRP A 116 10.45 8.45 -3.99
N PRO A 117 9.50 8.68 -4.92
CA PRO A 117 8.26 9.36 -4.61
C PRO A 117 7.39 8.61 -3.60
N HIS A 118 6.91 9.34 -2.60
CA HIS A 118 5.94 8.88 -1.61
C HIS A 118 4.62 9.62 -1.85
N LEU A 119 3.59 8.89 -2.27
CA LEU A 119 2.37 9.46 -2.83
C LEU A 119 1.19 9.39 -1.86
N THR A 120 0.36 10.44 -1.89
CA THR A 120 -0.90 10.59 -1.16
C THR A 120 -1.93 11.32 -2.02
N THR A 121 -3.14 11.54 -1.50
CA THR A 121 -4.17 12.34 -2.18
C THR A 121 -3.98 13.84 -1.92
N SER A 122 -4.49 14.66 -2.84
CA SER A 122 -4.57 16.11 -2.67
C SER A 122 -5.60 16.55 -1.62
N ASP A 123 -6.62 15.72 -1.35
CA ASP A 123 -7.69 16.00 -0.41
C ASP A 123 -8.03 14.74 0.42
N PRO A 124 -7.56 14.60 1.66
CA PRO A 124 -7.85 13.44 2.50
C PRO A 124 -9.33 13.32 2.92
N SER A 125 -10.18 14.31 2.59
CA SER A 125 -11.64 14.22 2.76
C SER A 125 -12.36 13.61 1.56
N ASP A 126 -11.70 13.52 0.39
CA ASP A 126 -12.19 12.87 -0.82
C ASP A 126 -11.20 11.79 -1.28
N LEU A 127 -11.47 10.54 -0.91
CA LEU A 127 -10.59 9.43 -1.24
C LEU A 127 -10.80 8.85 -2.63
N SER A 128 -11.65 9.42 -3.46
CA SER A 128 -11.99 8.83 -4.77
C SER A 128 -10.75 8.50 -5.61
N GLU A 129 -9.74 9.39 -5.62
CA GLU A 129 -8.48 9.16 -6.33
C GLU A 129 -7.73 7.93 -5.81
N LEU A 130 -7.60 7.78 -4.49
CA LEU A 130 -6.90 6.66 -3.86
C LEU A 130 -7.72 5.36 -3.93
N GLU A 131 -9.04 5.42 -3.81
CA GLU A 131 -9.92 4.26 -3.95
C GLU A 131 -9.81 3.61 -5.33
N GLU A 132 -9.68 4.42 -6.40
CA GLU A 132 -9.47 3.88 -7.74
C GLU A 132 -8.11 3.18 -7.86
N VAL A 133 -7.07 3.77 -7.29
CA VAL A 133 -5.72 3.19 -7.25
C VAL A 133 -5.73 1.89 -6.45
N TRP A 134 -6.20 1.91 -5.20
CA TRP A 134 -6.27 0.72 -4.36
C TRP A 134 -7.07 -0.40 -5.02
N ARG A 135 -8.19 -0.07 -5.69
CA ARG A 135 -8.98 -1.05 -6.45
C ARG A 135 -8.20 -1.63 -7.64
N ASN A 136 -7.47 -0.83 -8.42
CA ASN A 136 -6.69 -1.31 -9.57
C ASN A 136 -5.57 -2.26 -9.12
N PHE A 137 -4.95 -1.99 -7.97
CA PHE A 137 -3.86 -2.79 -7.41
C PHE A 137 -4.33 -3.88 -6.42
N GLY A 138 -5.64 -4.07 -6.24
CA GLY A 138 -6.18 -5.09 -5.33
C GLY A 138 -5.90 -4.84 -3.84
N VAL A 139 -5.55 -3.61 -3.46
CA VAL A 139 -5.32 -3.21 -2.07
C VAL A 139 -6.66 -3.00 -1.39
N GLY A 140 -7.01 -3.90 -0.48
CA GLY A 140 -8.23 -3.77 0.32
C GLY A 140 -7.96 -2.95 1.59
N LEU A 141 -8.77 -1.92 1.83
CA LEU A 141 -8.87 -1.33 3.17
C LEU A 141 -10.04 -1.96 3.91
N GLU A 142 -9.76 -2.72 4.96
CA GLU A 142 -10.77 -2.96 5.99
C GLU A 142 -10.80 -1.76 6.94
N VAL A 143 -11.63 -0.76 6.62
CA VAL A 143 -11.99 0.27 7.60
C VAL A 143 -13.07 -0.33 8.49
N TYR A 144 -12.74 -0.59 9.76
CA TYR A 144 -13.73 -1.04 10.74
C TYR A 144 -14.71 0.10 11.01
N ASN A 145 -15.92 0.00 10.46
CA ASN A 145 -17.04 0.93 10.71
C ASN A 145 -17.74 0.64 12.05
N SER A 146 -16.98 0.26 13.09
CA SER A 146 -17.55 0.12 14.43
C SER A 146 -17.80 1.51 15.01
N ASP A 147 -18.90 1.64 15.75
CA ASP A 147 -19.31 2.81 16.51
C ASP A 147 -19.77 2.24 17.86
N GLU A 148 -18.81 2.09 18.79
CA GLU A 148 -18.96 1.33 20.04
C GLU A 148 -19.98 1.97 20.99
N ASP A 149 -20.06 3.31 21.00
CA ASP A 149 -21.02 4.06 21.82
C ASP A 149 -22.27 4.53 21.05
N SER A 150 -22.30 4.30 19.74
CA SER A 150 -23.45 4.55 18.85
C SER A 150 -23.87 6.02 18.81
N ASP A 151 -22.90 6.93 18.92
CA ASP A 151 -23.14 8.37 18.87
C ASP A 151 -23.24 8.94 17.44
N GLY A 152 -22.94 8.11 16.44
CA GLY A 152 -23.01 8.44 15.03
C GLY A 152 -21.66 8.79 14.39
N VAL A 153 -20.57 8.77 15.16
CA VAL A 153 -19.19 8.88 14.68
C VAL A 153 -18.50 7.53 14.90
N VAL A 154 -18.03 6.91 13.82
CA VAL A 154 -17.32 5.63 13.88
C VAL A 154 -16.02 5.74 14.69
N ASP A 155 -15.67 4.70 15.45
CA ASP A 155 -14.55 4.64 16.40
C ASP A 155 -13.20 5.08 15.79
N GLY A 156 -13.00 4.82 14.49
CA GLY A 156 -11.80 5.24 13.76
C GLY A 156 -11.67 6.75 13.59
N PHE A 157 -12.77 7.49 13.73
CA PHE A 157 -12.89 8.94 13.58
C PHE A 157 -13.39 9.63 14.87
N ASP A 158 -13.79 8.88 15.89
CA ASP A 158 -14.27 9.38 17.17
C ASP A 158 -13.11 9.72 18.14
N THR A 159 -13.07 10.98 18.58
CA THR A 159 -12.08 11.51 19.53
C THR A 159 -12.54 11.36 20.99
N CYS A 160 -13.84 11.17 21.21
CA CYS A 160 -14.51 11.19 22.50
C CYS A 160 -15.24 9.86 22.80
N PRO A 161 -14.52 8.74 22.92
CA PRO A 161 -15.14 7.44 23.11
C PRO A 161 -15.96 7.37 24.40
N GLY A 162 -17.18 6.87 24.29
CA GLY A 162 -18.13 6.73 25.38
C GLY A 162 -19.04 7.94 25.57
N THR A 163 -19.40 8.64 24.50
CA THR A 163 -20.45 9.65 24.50
C THR A 163 -21.76 9.03 25.03
N PRO A 164 -22.49 9.74 25.91
CA PRO A 164 -23.78 9.25 26.40
C PRO A 164 -24.79 8.98 25.28
N GLU A 165 -25.41 7.81 25.31
CA GLU A 165 -26.43 7.39 24.34
C GLU A 165 -27.53 8.48 24.16
N GLY A 166 -27.69 8.94 22.92
CA GLY A 166 -28.70 9.94 22.53
C GLY A 166 -28.29 11.40 22.74
N GLU A 167 -27.05 11.67 23.17
CA GLU A 167 -26.47 13.01 23.11
C GLU A 167 -26.12 13.38 21.66
N SER A 168 -26.22 14.67 21.32
CA SER A 168 -25.76 15.16 20.03
C SER A 168 -24.26 15.45 20.12
N VAL A 169 -23.51 14.99 19.11
CA VAL A 169 -22.06 15.17 19.02
C VAL A 169 -21.67 16.18 17.95
N ASP A 170 -20.45 16.69 18.05
CA ASP A 170 -19.79 17.38 16.94
C ASP A 170 -19.16 16.37 15.94
N ASP A 171 -18.50 16.89 14.91
CA ASP A 171 -17.90 16.07 13.85
C ASP A 171 -16.76 15.14 14.34
N ASN A 172 -16.32 15.29 15.59
CA ASN A 172 -15.29 14.45 16.21
C ASN A 172 -15.86 13.45 17.23
N GLY A 173 -17.19 13.28 17.31
CA GLY A 173 -17.84 12.39 18.28
C GLY A 173 -17.93 12.99 19.69
N CYS A 174 -17.63 14.28 19.89
CA CYS A 174 -17.66 14.87 21.22
C CYS A 174 -19.04 15.47 21.54
N GLY A 175 -19.63 15.04 22.66
CA GLY A 175 -20.92 15.52 23.16
C GLY A 175 -21.01 17.05 23.30
N LEU A 176 -22.04 17.66 22.70
CA LEU A 176 -22.24 19.11 22.67
C LEU A 176 -22.66 19.69 24.04
N GLU A 177 -23.23 18.88 24.93
CA GLU A 177 -23.65 19.31 26.28
C GLU A 177 -22.67 18.86 27.36
N THR A 178 -22.00 17.72 27.16
CA THR A 178 -21.08 17.11 28.12
C THR A 178 -19.61 17.37 27.83
N GLN A 179 -19.29 18.17 26.79
CA GLN A 179 -17.94 18.53 26.33
C GLN A 179 -16.89 18.26 27.42
N GLN A 180 -16.20 17.13 27.28
CA GLN A 180 -15.18 16.74 28.25
C GLN A 180 -14.17 17.88 28.31
N THR A 181 -13.93 18.43 29.51
CA THR A 181 -12.97 19.51 29.66
C THR A 181 -11.60 19.02 29.18
N GLU A 182 -10.77 19.90 28.59
CA GLU A 182 -9.47 19.54 27.97
C GLU A 182 -8.57 18.61 28.83
N GLY A 183 -8.79 18.53 30.14
CA GLY A 183 -8.07 17.65 31.07
C GLY A 183 -8.68 16.27 31.35
N ASP A 184 -9.95 16.04 30.99
CA ASP A 184 -10.64 14.74 31.09
C ASP A 184 -10.62 13.96 29.77
N VAL A 185 -10.27 14.64 28.66
CA VAL A 185 -9.85 14.00 27.41
C VAL A 185 -8.65 13.14 27.76
N LYS A 186 -8.87 11.83 27.89
CA LYS A 186 -7.77 10.88 27.78
C LYS A 186 -7.27 11.03 26.35
N VAL A 187 -6.25 11.88 26.20
CA VAL A 187 -5.30 11.73 25.10
C VAL A 187 -4.63 10.40 25.37
N MET A 188 -5.29 9.33 24.92
CA MET A 188 -4.60 8.10 24.73
C MET A 188 -3.53 8.45 23.70
N HIS A 189 -2.25 8.34 24.10
CA HIS A 189 -1.17 8.18 23.14
C HIS A 189 -1.69 7.20 22.10
N HIS A 190 -1.90 7.70 20.88
CA HIS A 190 -2.62 7.07 19.78
C HIS A 190 -2.72 5.55 19.98
N PRO A 191 -3.79 5.03 20.59
CA PRO A 191 -3.98 3.60 20.60
C PRO A 191 -4.59 3.31 19.24
N LEU A 192 -3.84 2.69 18.35
CA LEU A 192 -4.28 1.59 17.47
C LEU A 192 -5.83 1.34 17.37
N THR A 193 -6.66 2.30 16.96
CA THR A 193 -8.15 2.17 16.98
C THR A 193 -8.82 2.08 15.62
N TYR A 194 -8.04 2.05 14.54
CA TYR A 194 -8.42 1.28 13.37
C TYR A 194 -7.23 0.42 12.95
N TRP A 195 -7.50 -0.86 12.70
CA TRP A 195 -6.57 -1.69 11.95
C TRP A 195 -6.83 -1.38 10.49
N VAL A 196 -5.84 -0.81 9.79
CA VAL A 196 -5.80 -1.00 8.35
C VAL A 196 -5.38 -2.46 8.15
N GLY A 197 -6.37 -3.35 8.19
CA GLY A 197 -6.21 -4.72 7.76
C GLY A 197 -6.10 -4.70 6.25
N HIS A 198 -4.88 -4.65 5.74
CA HIS A 198 -4.60 -4.87 4.33
C HIS A 198 -3.57 -5.99 4.23
N GLU A 199 -3.81 -6.96 3.36
CA GLU A 199 -2.68 -7.67 2.76
C GLU A 199 -2.02 -6.66 1.83
N THR A 200 -1.14 -5.82 2.37
CA THR A 200 -0.26 -5.03 1.52
C THR A 200 0.82 -5.92 0.96
N GLY A 201 1.12 -5.63 -0.29
CA GLY A 201 2.20 -6.25 -1.00
C GLY A 201 2.86 -5.22 -1.89
N THR A 202 4.01 -5.62 -2.40
CA THR A 202 4.72 -4.90 -3.43
C THR A 202 4.34 -5.50 -4.78
N ILE A 203 3.96 -4.64 -5.72
CA ILE A 203 3.60 -5.06 -7.08
C ILE A 203 4.69 -4.57 -8.03
N ILE A 204 5.13 -5.45 -8.92
CA ILE A 204 6.07 -5.11 -10.00
C ILE A 204 5.30 -5.03 -11.32
N ILE A 205 5.39 -3.87 -11.96
CA ILE A 205 4.77 -3.53 -13.24
C ILE A 205 5.83 -3.62 -14.34
N ASP A 206 5.49 -4.22 -15.47
CA ASP A 206 6.36 -4.27 -16.64
C ASP A 206 6.41 -2.97 -17.45
N LYS A 207 7.31 -2.93 -18.44
CA LYS A 207 7.49 -1.80 -19.35
C LYS A 207 6.26 -1.50 -20.22
N GLN A 208 5.26 -2.38 -20.26
CA GLN A 208 4.01 -2.22 -20.99
C GLN A 208 2.84 -1.78 -20.09
N MET A 209 3.10 -1.44 -18.83
CA MET A 209 2.10 -1.03 -17.84
C MET A 209 1.14 -2.16 -17.44
N HIS A 210 1.64 -3.39 -17.32
CA HIS A 210 0.90 -4.47 -16.68
C HIS A 210 1.53 -4.84 -15.34
N GLN A 211 0.70 -5.05 -14.33
CA GLN A 211 1.06 -5.71 -13.09
C GLN A 211 1.40 -7.17 -13.39
N ARG A 212 2.59 -7.63 -12.98
CA ARG A 212 3.13 -8.94 -13.34
C ARG A 212 3.50 -9.80 -12.16
N VAL A 213 3.96 -9.20 -11.08
CA VAL A 213 4.43 -9.94 -9.91
C VAL A 213 3.89 -9.28 -8.67
N TRP A 214 3.34 -10.07 -7.77
CA TRP A 214 2.96 -9.65 -6.43
C TRP A 214 3.88 -10.29 -5.39
N TRP A 215 4.32 -9.47 -4.44
CA TRP A 215 5.12 -9.89 -3.29
C TRP A 215 4.41 -9.49 -2.01
N GLY A 216 3.96 -10.46 -1.22
CA GLY A 216 3.41 -10.19 0.11
C GLY A 216 4.47 -9.62 1.03
N ASP A 217 4.10 -8.64 1.87
CA ASP A 217 5.07 -7.91 2.70
C ASP A 217 5.83 -8.82 3.70
N ASN A 218 5.25 -9.96 4.09
CA ASN A 218 5.90 -10.94 4.99
C ASN A 218 6.79 -11.96 4.27
N ASP A 219 6.69 -12.06 2.95
CA ASP A 219 7.40 -13.06 2.13
C ASP A 219 8.60 -12.45 1.39
N TRP A 220 8.93 -11.20 1.68
CA TRP A 220 10.00 -10.44 1.04
C TRP A 220 11.39 -11.10 1.21
N ASN A 221 11.90 -11.67 0.12
CA ASN A 221 13.31 -11.98 -0.06
C ASN A 221 13.91 -11.02 -1.09
N VAL A 222 14.74 -10.10 -0.61
CA VAL A 222 15.25 -8.98 -1.39
C VAL A 222 16.03 -9.42 -2.64
N GLU A 223 16.81 -10.51 -2.54
CA GLU A 223 17.56 -11.05 -3.67
C GLU A 223 16.62 -11.59 -4.76
N LEU A 224 15.51 -12.23 -4.37
CA LEU A 224 14.55 -12.79 -5.32
C LEU A 224 13.66 -11.71 -5.94
N VAL A 225 13.32 -10.66 -5.19
CA VAL A 225 12.65 -9.47 -5.74
C VAL A 225 13.52 -8.82 -6.82
N LEU A 226 14.83 -8.69 -6.58
CA LEU A 226 15.78 -8.19 -7.58
C LEU A 226 15.81 -9.06 -8.84
N GLU A 227 15.82 -10.39 -8.70
CA GLU A 227 15.77 -11.30 -9.85
C GLU A 227 14.49 -11.12 -10.66
N ASP A 228 13.31 -10.98 -10.03
CA ASP A 228 12.06 -10.70 -10.74
C ASP A 228 12.09 -9.36 -11.49
N ILE A 229 12.69 -8.32 -10.90
CA ILE A 229 12.91 -7.04 -11.58
C ILE A 229 13.81 -7.23 -12.81
N TYR A 230 14.90 -8.00 -12.69
CA TYR A 230 15.80 -8.26 -13.82
C TYR A 230 15.13 -9.08 -14.92
N LEU A 231 14.31 -10.06 -14.59
CA LEU A 231 13.52 -10.81 -15.56
C LEU A 231 12.63 -9.87 -16.40
N LEU A 232 11.91 -8.96 -15.75
CA LEU A 232 11.08 -7.96 -16.45
C LEU A 232 11.87 -6.91 -17.24
N LEU A 233 13.12 -6.63 -16.84
CA LEU A 233 14.01 -5.77 -17.62
C LEU A 233 14.44 -6.44 -18.93
N GLU A 234 14.58 -7.77 -18.95
CA GLU A 234 15.02 -8.55 -20.12
C GLU A 234 13.91 -8.79 -21.17
N GLU A 235 12.63 -8.68 -20.79
CA GLU A 235 11.45 -8.82 -21.69
C GLU A 235 11.31 -7.69 -22.73
#